data_AF-A0A7L3UXX0-F1
#
_entry.id   AF-A0A7L3UXX0-F1
#
_cell.length_a   1.000
_cell.length_b   1.000
_cell.length_c   1.000
_cell.angle_alpha   90.00
_cell.angle_beta   90.00
_cell.angle_gamma   90.00
#
_symmetry.space_group_name_H-M   'P 1'
#
loop_
_entity.id
_entity.type
_entity.pdbx_description
1 polymer ?
#
loop_
_entity_poly.entity_id
_entity_poly.type
_entity_poly.pdbx_seq_one_letter_code
_entity_poly.pdbx_strand_id
1 'polypeptide(L)'
;GWAASILFNPKVRSELERFRTRPDTFSLGVCNGCQLMALLGWVGTGQCHLCHLCHLCVSPVSPQCPVPAVALERNLSGRFESRFVTVRVEPGPALMLRGMEGARLGVWVAHGEG
;
A
#
# COMPACT_ATOMS: atom_id res chain seq x y z
N GLY A 1 -1.90 5.27 -15.31
CA GLY A 1 -2.67 4.81 -14.13
C GLY A 1 -2.57 5.83 -13.02
N TRP A 2 -3.39 5.70 -11.97
CA TRP A 2 -3.51 6.72 -10.91
C TRP A 2 -2.16 7.08 -10.25
N ALA A 3 -1.36 6.09 -9.86
CA ALA A 3 -0.03 6.30 -9.29
C ALA A 3 0.90 7.07 -10.25
N ALA A 4 0.94 6.68 -11.52
CA ALA A 4 1.76 7.34 -12.54
C ALA A 4 1.37 8.82 -12.71
N SER A 5 0.07 9.14 -12.71
CA SER A 5 -0.41 10.52 -12.79
C SER A 5 0.04 11.38 -11.61
N ILE A 6 0.22 10.79 -10.42
CA ILE A 6 0.80 11.46 -9.26
C ILE A 6 2.31 11.58 -9.41
N LEU A 7 3.01 10.48 -9.69
CA LEU A 7 4.48 10.42 -9.70
C LEU A 7 5.12 11.28 -10.79
N PHE A 8 4.48 11.37 -11.96
CA PHE A 8 4.98 12.11 -13.12
C PHE A 8 4.41 13.52 -13.25
N ASN A 9 3.56 13.97 -12.33
CA ASN A 9 3.11 15.35 -12.25
C ASN A 9 3.76 16.04 -11.05
N PRO A 10 4.75 16.93 -11.24
CA PRO A 10 5.51 17.51 -10.13
C PRO A 10 4.64 18.30 -9.15
N LYS A 11 3.57 18.96 -9.64
CA LYS A 11 2.64 19.70 -8.79
C LYS A 11 1.89 18.74 -7.86
N VAL A 12 1.23 17.73 -8.42
CA VAL A 12 0.45 16.76 -7.64
C VAL A 12 1.34 15.95 -6.70
N ARG A 13 2.53 15.55 -7.16
CA ARG A 13 3.53 14.87 -6.34
C ARG A 13 3.88 15.68 -5.09
N SER A 14 4.20 16.97 -5.26
CA SER A 14 4.57 17.84 -4.14
C SER A 14 3.42 18.06 -3.15
N GLU A 15 2.17 18.14 -3.64
CA GLU A 15 0.99 18.26 -2.79
C GLU A 15 0.76 16.99 -1.94
N LEU A 16 0.92 15.80 -2.52
CA LEU A 16 0.78 14.53 -1.81
C LEU A 16 1.94 14.26 -0.85
N GLU A 17 3.18 14.60 -1.22
CA GLU A 17 4.33 14.53 -0.32
C GLU A 17 4.14 15.43 0.89
N ARG A 18 3.66 16.68 0.70
CA ARG A 18 3.30 17.57 1.80
C ARG A 18 2.18 17.00 2.68
N PHE A 19 1.18 16.35 2.09
CA PHE A 19 0.14 15.66 2.87
C PHE A 19 0.74 14.53 3.71
N ARG A 20 1.62 13.70 3.13
CA ARG A 20 2.23 12.54 3.81
C ARG A 20 3.16 12.93 4.97
N THR A 21 3.85 14.06 4.88
CA THR A 21 4.81 14.49 5.91
C THR A 21 4.16 15.22 7.09
N ARG A 22 2.86 15.50 7.01
CA ARG A 22 2.12 16.11 8.12
C ARG A 22 2.01 15.14 9.30
N PRO A 23 2.34 15.59 10.53
CA PRO A 23 2.29 14.74 11.72
C PRO A 23 0.86 14.48 12.23
N ASP A 24 -0.13 15.19 11.67
CA ASP A 24 -1.51 15.26 12.15
C ASP A 24 -2.53 14.65 11.16
N THR A 25 -2.06 13.87 10.18
CA THR A 25 -2.92 13.26 9.15
C THR A 25 -2.89 11.75 9.17
N PHE A 26 -4.04 11.15 8.87
CA PHE A 26 -4.18 9.72 8.62
C PHE A 26 -4.62 9.48 7.18
N SER A 27 -4.23 8.33 6.62
CA SER A 27 -4.61 7.90 5.28
C SER A 27 -5.15 6.47 5.30
N LEU A 28 -6.17 6.20 4.48
CA LEU A 28 -6.74 4.88 4.27
C LEU A 28 -6.86 4.61 2.77
N GLY A 29 -6.33 3.48 2.32
CA GLY A 29 -6.48 2.98 0.96
C GLY A 29 -7.29 1.69 0.96
N VAL A 30 -8.41 1.65 0.24
CA VAL A 30 -9.27 0.46 0.11
C VAL A 30 -9.31 0.01 -1.34
N CYS A 31 -9.15 -1.29 -1.60
CA CYS A 31 -9.15 -1.87 -2.95
C CYS A 31 -8.17 -1.12 -3.89
N ASN A 32 -8.66 -0.40 -4.91
CA ASN A 32 -7.82 0.38 -5.82
C ASN A 32 -6.99 1.47 -5.11
N GLY A 33 -7.47 2.00 -3.98
CA GLY A 33 -6.69 2.91 -3.13
C GLY A 33 -5.52 2.21 -2.43
N CYS A 34 -5.66 0.93 -2.06
CA CYS A 34 -4.55 0.14 -1.53
C CYS A 34 -3.49 -0.10 -2.61
N GLN A 35 -3.93 -0.44 -3.83
CA GLN A 35 -3.04 -0.57 -5.00
C GLN A 35 -2.27 0.72 -5.27
N LEU A 36 -2.95 1.87 -5.23
CA LEU A 36 -2.30 3.18 -5.34
C LEU A 36 -1.21 3.35 -4.27
N MET A 37 -1.56 3.16 -3.00
CA MET A 37 -0.63 3.38 -1.90
C MET A 37 0.56 2.42 -1.95
N ALA A 38 0.36 1.17 -2.38
CA ALA A 38 1.45 0.25 -2.65
C ALA A 38 2.40 0.79 -3.74
N LEU A 39 1.86 1.21 -4.89
CA LEU A 39 2.64 1.79 -6.00
C LEU A 39 3.35 3.11 -5.65
N LEU A 40 2.79 3.90 -4.73
CA LEU A 40 3.44 5.10 -4.20
C LEU A 40 4.52 4.79 -3.15
N GLY A 41 4.70 3.52 -2.76
CA GLY A 41 5.64 3.10 -1.71
C GLY A 41 5.17 3.47 -0.30
N TRP A 42 3.86 3.64 -0.10
CA TRP A 42 3.27 4.04 1.18
C TRP A 42 2.97 2.86 2.10
N VAL A 43 2.87 1.66 1.54
CA VAL A 43 2.59 0.39 2.22
C VAL A 43 3.74 -0.59 1.93
N GLY A 44 4.04 -1.49 2.87
CA GLY A 44 5.10 -2.49 2.73
C GLY A 44 6.52 -1.94 2.96
N THR A 45 6.65 -0.76 3.56
CA THR A 45 7.95 -0.15 3.87
C THR A 45 8.66 -0.94 4.96
N GLY A 46 9.73 -1.66 4.61
CA GLY A 46 10.55 -2.38 5.58
C GLY A 46 11.65 -3.23 4.96
N GLN A 47 11.42 -3.82 3.78
CA GLN A 47 12.42 -4.65 3.10
C GLN A 47 12.27 -4.51 1.59
N CYS A 48 13.05 -3.61 1.01
CA CYS A 48 13.34 -3.70 -0.41
C CYS A 48 14.31 -4.89 -0.62
N HIS A 49 13.78 -6.10 -0.78
CA HIS A 49 14.62 -7.29 -1.04
C HIS A 49 15.35 -7.21 -2.40
N LEU A 50 14.85 -6.37 -3.31
CA LEU A 50 15.48 -6.05 -4.59
C LEU A 50 16.58 -4.97 -4.47
N CYS A 51 16.83 -4.42 -3.27
CA CYS A 51 17.86 -3.39 -3.10
C CYS A 51 19.27 -3.93 -3.34
N HIS A 52 19.50 -5.25 -3.22
CA HIS A 52 20.75 -5.86 -3.66
C HIS A 52 20.96 -5.84 -5.18
N LEU A 53 19.88 -5.77 -5.97
CA LEU A 53 19.91 -5.64 -7.44
C LEU A 53 19.85 -4.18 -7.89
N CYS A 54 19.41 -3.28 -7.01
CA CYS A 54 19.41 -1.85 -7.23
C CYS A 54 20.67 -1.23 -6.61
N HIS A 55 21.77 -1.13 -7.37
CA HIS A 55 23.01 -0.46 -6.94
C HIS A 55 22.85 1.03 -6.52
N LEU A 56 21.62 1.55 -6.52
CA LEU A 56 21.26 2.93 -6.15
C LEU A 56 20.70 3.05 -4.72
N CYS A 57 20.41 1.94 -4.04
CA CYS A 57 19.85 1.97 -2.68
C CYS A 57 20.95 1.77 -1.64
N VAL A 58 21.46 2.86 -1.07
CA VAL A 58 22.54 2.87 -0.05
C VAL A 58 22.05 2.34 1.32
N SER A 59 20.76 2.04 1.47
CA SER A 59 20.17 1.52 2.70
C SER A 59 18.88 0.72 2.42
N PRO A 60 18.53 -0.26 3.29
CA PRO A 60 17.33 -1.10 3.16
C PRO A 60 16.00 -0.32 3.21
N VAL A 61 16.06 0.94 3.65
CA VAL A 61 14.95 1.91 3.65
C VAL A 61 15.43 3.16 2.90
N SER A 62 15.34 3.12 1.57
CA SER A 62 15.52 4.33 0.77
C SER A 62 14.16 4.87 0.35
N PRO A 63 13.78 6.10 0.74
CA PRO A 63 12.59 6.77 0.20
C PRO A 63 12.69 7.04 -1.32
N GLN A 64 13.85 6.75 -1.92
CA GLN A 64 14.13 6.90 -3.35
C GLN A 64 14.19 5.55 -4.08
N CYS A 65 13.83 4.43 -3.44
CA CYS A 65 13.75 3.15 -4.14
C CYS A 65 12.67 3.27 -5.24
N PRO A 66 13.02 3.04 -6.53
CA PRO A 66 12.07 3.18 -7.63
C PRO A 66 11.07 2.02 -7.71
N VAL A 67 11.27 0.96 -6.92
CA VAL A 67 10.45 -0.25 -6.94
C VAL A 67 9.58 -0.32 -5.68
N PRO A 68 8.25 -0.44 -5.83
CA PRO A 68 7.35 -0.74 -4.72
C PRO A 68 7.74 -2.03 -4.00
N ALA A 69 7.72 -2.02 -2.67
CA ALA A 69 8.03 -3.22 -1.88
C ALA A 69 6.94 -4.30 -2.00
N VAL A 70 5.71 -3.89 -2.30
CA VAL A 70 4.55 -4.76 -2.49
C VAL A 70 3.81 -4.31 -3.74
N ALA A 71 3.33 -5.27 -4.53
CA ALA A 71 2.42 -5.06 -5.64
C ALA A 71 1.22 -6.01 -5.48
N LEU A 72 0.03 -5.50 -5.78
CA LEU A 72 -1.19 -6.29 -5.83
C LEU A 72 -1.39 -6.67 -7.30
N GLU A 73 -1.28 -7.96 -7.59
CA GLU A 73 -1.34 -8.51 -8.95
C GLU A 73 -2.63 -9.27 -9.19
N ARG A 74 -2.82 -9.71 -10.43
CA ARG A 74 -3.99 -10.48 -10.84
C ARG A 74 -4.15 -11.72 -9.97
N ASN A 75 -5.39 -11.94 -9.51
CA ASN A 75 -5.73 -13.08 -8.67
C ASN A 75 -5.28 -14.40 -9.32
N LEU A 76 -4.85 -15.36 -8.52
CA LEU A 76 -4.45 -16.70 -9.01
C LEU A 76 -5.58 -17.41 -9.77
N SER A 77 -6.85 -17.14 -9.46
CA SER A 77 -8.00 -17.66 -10.21
C SER A 77 -8.11 -17.10 -11.63
N GLY A 78 -7.40 -16.01 -11.93
CA GLY A 78 -7.47 -15.28 -13.19
C GLY A 78 -8.79 -14.55 -13.42
N ARG A 79 -9.65 -14.41 -12.39
CA ARG A 79 -10.98 -13.81 -12.45
C ARG A 79 -11.17 -12.74 -11.36
N PHE A 80 -12.15 -11.88 -11.58
CA PHE A 80 -12.66 -10.99 -10.53
C PHE A 80 -13.39 -11.81 -9.47
N GLU A 81 -13.11 -11.53 -8.21
CA GLU A 81 -13.71 -12.22 -7.07
C GLU A 81 -14.57 -11.24 -6.28
N SER A 82 -15.86 -11.57 -6.13
CA SER A 82 -16.81 -10.87 -5.25
C SER A 82 -17.26 -11.84 -4.17
N ARG A 83 -16.73 -11.70 -2.96
CA ARG A 83 -16.94 -12.68 -1.87
C ARG A 83 -17.15 -11.98 -0.54
N PHE A 84 -17.89 -12.63 0.36
CA PHE A 84 -17.89 -12.26 1.77
C PHE A 84 -16.97 -13.24 2.50
N VAL A 85 -15.88 -12.73 3.07
CA VAL A 85 -14.85 -13.55 3.72
C VAL A 85 -14.73 -13.18 5.19
N THR A 86 -14.31 -14.14 6.01
CA THR A 86 -13.95 -13.86 7.40
C THR A 86 -12.46 -13.53 7.48
N VAL A 87 -12.13 -12.37 8.04
CA VAL A 87 -10.76 -11.96 8.33
C VAL A 87 -10.55 -11.84 9.83
N ARG A 88 -9.29 -11.96 10.26
CA ARG A 88 -8.86 -11.64 11.62
C ARG A 88 -8.02 -10.38 11.58
N VAL A 89 -8.26 -9.47 12.52
CA VAL A 89 -7.38 -8.32 12.73
C VAL A 89 -6.16 -8.77 13.52
N GLU A 90 -4.99 -8.74 12.89
CA GLU A 90 -3.70 -9.00 13.55
C GLU A 90 -3.21 -7.76 14.30
N PRO A 91 -2.37 -7.91 15.34
CA PRO A 91 -1.74 -6.77 16.00
C PRO A 91 -0.87 -5.98 15.02
N GLY A 92 -0.91 -4.66 15.11
CA GLY A 92 -0.12 -3.81 14.21
C GLY A 92 -0.16 -2.33 14.57
N PRO A 93 0.63 -1.50 13.87
CA PRO A 93 0.72 -0.06 14.14
C PRO A 93 -0.46 0.75 13.59
N ALA A 94 -1.42 0.11 12.89
CA ALA A 94 -2.52 0.78 12.21
C ALA A 94 -3.48 1.45 13.21
N LEU A 95 -3.47 2.78 13.26
CA LEU A 95 -4.29 3.54 14.21
C LEU A 95 -5.79 3.24 14.07
N MET A 96 -6.28 3.09 12.84
CA MET A 96 -7.71 2.84 12.56
C MET A 96 -8.20 1.47 13.05
N LEU A 97 -7.30 0.57 13.45
CA LEU A 97 -7.62 -0.78 13.94
C LEU A 97 -7.31 -0.97 15.43
N ARG A 98 -6.96 0.10 16.16
CA ARG A 98 -6.67 0.00 17.60
C ARG A 98 -7.87 -0.54 18.37
N GLY A 99 -7.61 -1.49 19.27
CA GLY A 99 -8.62 -2.13 20.10
C GLY A 99 -9.43 -3.20 19.38
N MET A 100 -9.12 -3.49 18.12
CA MET A 100 -9.75 -4.56 17.34
C MET A 100 -8.87 -5.80 17.22
N GLU A 101 -7.68 -5.81 17.83
CA GLU A 101 -6.73 -6.92 17.73
C GLU A 101 -7.39 -8.25 18.17
N GLY A 102 -7.27 -9.27 17.32
CA GLY A 102 -7.88 -10.58 17.53
C GLY A 102 -9.36 -10.68 17.12
N ALA A 103 -10.05 -9.57 16.82
CA ALA A 103 -11.42 -9.60 16.33
C ALA A 103 -11.50 -10.37 15.00
N ARG A 104 -12.58 -11.15 14.83
CA ARG A 104 -12.91 -11.84 13.59
C ARG A 104 -14.15 -11.23 12.98
N LEU A 105 -14.02 -10.69 11.78
CA LEU A 105 -15.05 -9.89 11.13
C LEU A 105 -15.31 -10.40 9.73
N GLY A 106 -16.56 -10.30 9.28
CA GLY A 106 -16.91 -10.51 7.89
C GLY A 106 -16.64 -9.26 7.06
N VAL A 107 -15.97 -9.41 5.92
CA VAL A 107 -15.60 -8.30 5.03
C VAL A 107 -15.94 -8.68 3.59
N TRP A 108 -16.51 -7.71 2.87
CA TRP A 108 -16.71 -7.82 1.42
C TRP A 108 -15.41 -7.61 0.66
N VAL A 109 -15.09 -8.56 -0.20
CA VAL A 109 -13.96 -8.56 -1.12
C VAL A 109 -14.52 -8.41 -2.54
N ALA A 110 -13.94 -7.48 -3.31
CA ALA A 110 -14.37 -7.18 -4.67
C ALA A 110 -13.15 -6.69 -5.48
N HIS A 111 -12.35 -7.62 -6.01
CA HIS A 111 -11.16 -7.29 -6.81
C HIS A 111 -10.81 -8.38 -7.83
N GLY A 112 -10.16 -7.97 -8.92
CA GLY A 112 -9.47 -8.87 -9.86
C GLY A 112 -7.95 -8.88 -9.69
N GLU A 113 -7.42 -7.91 -8.95
CA GLU A 113 -6.01 -7.74 -8.61
C GLU A 113 -5.92 -7.38 -7.13
N GLY A 114 -5.45 -8.30 -6.27
CA GLY A 114 -5.46 -8.08 -4.82
C GLY A 114 -4.55 -8.98 -4.03
#